data_AF-A0A960XW78-F1
#
_entry.id   AF-A0A960XW78-F1
#
_cell.length_a   1.000
_cell.length_b   1.000
_cell.length_c   1.000
_cell.angle_alpha   90.00
_cell.angle_beta   90.00
_cell.angle_gamma   90.00
#
_symmetry.space_group_name_H-M   'P 1'
#
loop_
_entity.id
_entity.type
_entity.pdbx_description
1 polymer ?
#
loop_
_entity_poly.entity_id
_entity_poly.type
_entity_poly.pdbx_seq_one_letter_code
_entity_poly.pdbx_strand_id
1 'polypeptide(L)'
;EPRLLQTGDTIKVGDTLFRFTTEGFEEVSAEEHDEDIESYYDTIFKEEDAGAADISIADIDFRLDDTGRWLVKVIAGPNSGAEFSMHSDGSSIIGTDPEAADIVLHDVSISRQHARLSVNKQDQLVIEDLKSRNGVLVNDELIEAPTVLSSNSLVTVGTTTFMIVDREGSRETIISPPVQALRDRKEEEEKARIREEKEELTGEKRLADIASGKREDKRGSIGAVLLVGLVASLFIVLGIGTTALFKEENIAVASVDHDAQIQAALKDFPQIRYSYTKPTGKLLLIGHVLNAIDKNQIIYNIQSLPFVQSLDDNITVDEYVWQEANRVMGKNPDWRGVTIHSPAPGRFVMTGYLKKRAQAESLSDYINLSFPYLDLLEQKVIVEESLLDEVNKRLQDNQFVDVTVQLTNGQVTLSGYMGYKKGPLLATLITEFEKLPGVRAVRNFVVELAPEESMIDLSQQYSVTGSSRQGDASYSVVIDGKILSRGDTLDGMTITSIKSDVILLERDGFKYKIEYNK
;
A
#
# COMPACT_ATOMS: atom_id res chain seq x y z
N GLU A 1 -37.84 27.60 -3.47
CA GLU A 1 -38.38 27.48 -2.10
C GLU A 1 -38.17 26.04 -1.62
N PRO A 2 -37.82 25.82 -0.35
CA PRO A 2 -37.71 24.46 0.19
C PRO A 2 -39.08 23.77 0.16
N ARG A 3 -39.12 22.51 -0.28
CA ARG A 3 -40.32 21.67 -0.32
C ARG A 3 -40.15 20.49 0.62
N LEU A 4 -41.17 20.21 1.44
CA LEU A 4 -41.20 19.02 2.28
C LEU A 4 -41.35 17.76 1.40
N LEU A 5 -40.52 16.75 1.65
CA LEU A 5 -40.58 15.46 0.94
C LEU A 5 -41.62 14.54 1.59
N GLN A 6 -42.33 13.79 0.76
CA GLN A 6 -43.31 12.76 1.15
C GLN A 6 -42.87 11.39 0.67
N THR A 7 -43.26 10.33 1.37
CA THR A 7 -42.95 8.94 0.98
C THR A 7 -43.37 8.66 -0.45
N GLY A 8 -42.44 8.15 -1.25
CA GLY A 8 -42.56 7.95 -2.69
C GLY A 8 -41.93 9.08 -3.53
N ASP A 9 -41.60 10.23 -2.94
CA ASP A 9 -40.96 11.32 -3.67
C ASP A 9 -39.62 10.88 -4.24
N THR A 10 -39.40 11.19 -5.52
CA THR A 10 -38.20 10.81 -6.23
C THR A 10 -37.36 12.05 -6.51
N ILE A 11 -36.13 12.07 -6.01
CA ILE A 11 -35.20 13.20 -6.08
C ILE A 11 -34.08 12.81 -7.02
N LYS A 12 -33.86 13.59 -8.07
CA LYS A 12 -32.72 13.42 -8.96
C LYS A 12 -31.61 14.40 -8.56
N VAL A 13 -30.44 13.88 -8.21
CA VAL A 13 -29.24 14.69 -7.95
C VAL A 13 -28.13 14.19 -8.87
N GLY A 14 -27.70 15.04 -9.82
CA GLY A 14 -26.87 14.58 -10.94
C GLY A 14 -27.61 13.53 -11.75
N ASP A 15 -26.98 12.37 -11.98
CA ASP A 15 -27.59 11.24 -12.69
C ASP A 15 -28.20 10.17 -11.76
N THR A 16 -28.14 10.39 -10.45
CA THR A 16 -28.67 9.45 -9.46
C THR A 16 -30.11 9.80 -9.09
N LEU A 17 -30.98 8.79 -9.07
CA LEU A 17 -32.36 8.88 -8.60
C LEU A 17 -32.45 8.32 -7.17
N PHE A 18 -32.98 9.12 -6.25
CA PHE A 18 -33.27 8.74 -4.87
C PHE A 18 -34.78 8.67 -4.69
N ARG A 19 -35.29 7.67 -3.97
CA ARG A 19 -36.70 7.63 -3.55
C ARG A 19 -36.76 7.81 -2.03
N PHE A 20 -37.54 8.78 -1.58
CA PHE A 20 -37.76 9.06 -0.17
C PHE A 20 -38.83 8.12 0.40
N THR A 21 -38.60 7.53 1.57
CA THR A 21 -39.59 6.76 2.32
C THR A 21 -39.48 7.06 3.81
N THR A 22 -40.61 7.07 4.51
CA THR A 22 -40.70 7.26 5.97
C THR A 22 -40.86 5.94 6.73
N GLU A 23 -40.96 4.80 6.04
CA GLU A 23 -41.07 3.49 6.67
C GLU A 23 -39.66 3.00 7.05
N GLY A 24 -39.47 2.73 8.35
CA GLY A 24 -38.26 2.09 8.86
C GLY A 24 -38.19 0.65 8.38
N PHE A 25 -36.98 0.18 8.08
CA PHE A 25 -36.76 -1.22 7.73
C PHE A 25 -37.14 -2.11 8.92
N GLU A 26 -38.11 -3.00 8.74
CA GLU A 26 -38.40 -4.09 9.69
C GLU A 26 -37.24 -5.10 9.64
N GLU A 27 -36.57 -5.29 10.78
CA GLU A 27 -35.66 -6.42 11.00
C GLU A 27 -36.46 -7.73 10.96
N VAL A 28 -36.13 -8.60 10.01
CA VAL A 28 -36.64 -9.96 9.98
C VAL A 28 -35.86 -10.75 11.03
N SER A 29 -36.51 -11.08 12.16
CA SER A 29 -35.97 -11.99 13.17
C SER A 29 -35.92 -13.41 12.64
N ALA A 30 -34.74 -14.02 12.58
CA ALA A 30 -34.57 -15.44 12.32
C ALA A 30 -34.80 -16.24 13.60
N GLU A 31 -35.70 -17.22 13.54
CA GLU A 31 -35.99 -18.17 14.61
C GLU A 31 -34.84 -19.18 14.75
N GLU A 32 -34.40 -19.38 15.99
CA GLU A 32 -33.40 -20.37 16.41
C GLU A 32 -33.89 -21.82 16.15
N HIS A 33 -33.02 -22.66 15.59
CA HIS A 33 -33.06 -24.11 15.73
C HIS A 33 -31.67 -24.58 16.17
N ASP A 34 -31.56 -24.88 17.46
CA ASP A 34 -30.47 -25.66 18.04
C ASP A 34 -30.57 -27.11 17.53
N GLU A 35 -29.51 -27.61 16.89
CA GLU A 35 -29.18 -29.04 16.95
C GLU A 35 -27.66 -29.22 17.15
N ASP A 36 -27.37 -29.97 18.22
CA ASP A 36 -26.08 -30.36 18.76
C ASP A 36 -25.09 -30.95 17.73
N ILE A 37 -23.86 -30.41 17.67
CA ILE A 37 -22.67 -31.22 17.33
C ILE A 37 -21.51 -30.86 18.25
N GLU A 38 -21.30 -31.74 19.22
CA GLU A 38 -20.15 -31.82 20.11
C GLU A 38 -18.97 -32.52 19.39
N SER A 39 -17.78 -31.91 19.27
CA SER A 39 -16.49 -32.64 19.31
C SER A 39 -15.23 -31.75 19.25
N TYR A 40 -14.65 -31.52 20.43
CA TYR A 40 -13.26 -31.87 20.80
C TYR A 40 -12.14 -31.69 19.74
N TYR A 41 -11.38 -30.59 19.85
CA TYR A 41 -9.92 -30.62 19.68
C TYR A 41 -9.23 -29.75 20.74
N ASP A 42 -8.34 -30.42 21.45
CA ASP A 42 -7.50 -29.99 22.56
C ASP A 42 -6.40 -29.04 22.04
N THR A 43 -6.42 -27.76 22.41
CA THR A 43 -5.34 -26.80 22.10
C THR A 43 -4.37 -26.69 23.28
N ILE A 44 -3.08 -26.63 22.96
CA ILE A 44 -1.95 -26.76 23.91
C ILE A 44 -1.64 -25.42 24.61
N PHE A 45 -2.61 -24.51 24.71
CA PHE A 45 -2.43 -23.21 25.34
C PHE A 45 -3.41 -23.06 26.48
N LYS A 46 -2.88 -22.94 27.70
CA LYS A 46 -3.67 -22.50 28.85
C LYS A 46 -4.01 -21.01 28.67
N GLU A 47 -5.28 -20.72 28.45
CA GLU A 47 -5.83 -19.38 28.59
C GLU A 47 -6.02 -19.07 30.08
N GLU A 48 -5.29 -18.07 30.57
CA GLU A 48 -5.62 -17.35 31.81
C GLU A 48 -6.28 -16.01 31.42
N ASP A 49 -7.57 -15.94 31.73
CA ASP A 49 -8.39 -14.79 32.09
C ASP A 49 -8.49 -13.55 31.17
N ALA A 50 -9.64 -13.53 30.50
CA ALA A 50 -10.71 -12.53 30.63
C ALA A 50 -10.69 -11.25 29.77
N GLY A 51 -11.63 -11.18 28.82
CA GLY A 51 -12.31 -9.91 28.49
C GLY A 51 -12.71 -9.65 27.03
N ALA A 52 -12.55 -10.58 26.09
CA ALA A 52 -12.99 -10.39 24.71
C ALA A 52 -14.27 -11.19 24.44
N ALA A 53 -15.29 -10.52 23.92
CA ALA A 53 -16.51 -11.14 23.46
C ALA A 53 -16.19 -12.25 22.43
N ASP A 54 -16.80 -13.42 22.61
CA ASP A 54 -16.80 -14.52 21.65
C ASP A 54 -17.25 -14.00 20.28
N ILE A 55 -16.28 -13.74 19.40
CA ILE A 55 -16.53 -13.72 17.96
C ILE A 55 -16.18 -15.12 17.50
N SER A 56 -17.20 -15.99 17.47
CA SER A 56 -17.11 -17.27 16.79
C SER A 56 -16.64 -17.01 15.36
N ILE A 57 -15.51 -17.62 14.97
CA ILE A 57 -15.01 -17.58 13.58
C ILE A 57 -16.05 -18.17 12.60
N ALA A 58 -17.02 -18.93 13.11
CA ALA A 58 -18.13 -19.47 12.33
C ALA A 58 -19.21 -18.42 11.97
N ASP A 59 -19.25 -17.27 12.65
CA ASP A 59 -20.22 -16.19 12.39
C ASP A 59 -19.69 -15.11 11.43
N ILE A 60 -18.45 -15.25 10.95
CA ILE A 60 -17.96 -14.44 9.84
C ILE A 60 -18.58 -15.00 8.56
N ASP A 61 -19.65 -14.37 8.10
CA ASP A 61 -20.18 -14.54 6.74
C ASP A 61 -19.15 -14.00 5.73
N PHE A 62 -18.11 -14.80 5.47
CA PHE A 62 -17.31 -14.65 4.27
C PHE A 62 -18.26 -14.96 3.12
N ARG A 63 -18.77 -13.90 2.47
CA ARG A 63 -19.52 -13.98 1.22
C ARG A 63 -18.65 -14.53 0.07
N LEU A 64 -18.21 -15.78 0.22
CA LEU A 64 -17.44 -16.57 -0.74
C LEU A 64 -18.30 -16.97 -1.94
N ASP A 65 -19.62 -16.88 -1.79
CA ASP A 65 -20.65 -17.07 -2.81
C ASP A 65 -20.59 -16.06 -3.96
N ASP A 66 -19.95 -14.90 -3.77
CA ASP A 66 -19.76 -13.88 -4.83
C ASP A 66 -18.42 -14.02 -5.58
N THR A 67 -17.56 -14.95 -5.17
CA THR A 67 -16.29 -15.22 -5.87
C THR A 67 -16.50 -16.29 -6.93
N GLY A 68 -17.05 -15.90 -8.09
CA GLY A 68 -17.35 -16.81 -9.20
C GLY A 68 -16.21 -17.81 -9.52
N ARG A 69 -16.59 -19.03 -9.90
CA ARG A 69 -15.70 -20.18 -10.20
C ARG A 69 -14.50 -19.82 -11.10
N TRP A 70 -14.72 -18.95 -12.08
CA TRP A 70 -13.72 -18.57 -13.06
C TRP A 70 -13.05 -17.24 -12.70
N LEU A 71 -11.72 -17.29 -12.62
CA LEU A 71 -10.88 -16.12 -12.37
C LEU A 71 -10.07 -15.78 -13.62
N VAL A 72 -10.13 -14.53 -14.03
CA VAL A 72 -9.30 -13.97 -15.11
C VAL A 72 -8.07 -13.31 -14.49
N LYS A 73 -6.90 -13.90 -14.70
CA LYS A 73 -5.62 -13.39 -14.19
C LYS A 73 -4.80 -12.78 -15.33
N VAL A 74 -4.58 -11.48 -15.28
CA VAL A 74 -3.76 -10.80 -16.29
C VAL A 74 -2.28 -11.07 -16.03
N ILE A 75 -1.59 -11.65 -17.01
CA ILE A 75 -0.19 -12.06 -16.89
C ILE A 75 0.77 -11.15 -17.65
N ALA A 76 0.27 -10.40 -18.64
CA ALA A 76 1.05 -9.42 -19.39
C ALA A 76 0.15 -8.29 -19.93
N GLY A 77 0.73 -7.11 -20.16
CA GLY A 77 0.02 -5.91 -20.61
C GLY A 77 -0.16 -4.85 -19.50
N PRO A 78 -0.84 -3.74 -19.79
CA PRO A 78 -0.99 -2.60 -18.86
C PRO A 78 -1.62 -2.95 -17.51
N ASN A 79 -2.42 -4.01 -17.46
CA ASN A 79 -3.08 -4.52 -16.25
C ASN A 79 -2.39 -5.75 -15.66
N SER A 80 -1.12 -6.02 -15.96
CA SER A 80 -0.41 -7.20 -15.44
C SER A 80 -0.50 -7.32 -13.92
N GLY A 81 -0.82 -8.51 -13.43
CA GLY A 81 -1.07 -8.79 -12.01
C GLY A 81 -2.51 -8.56 -11.55
N ALA A 82 -3.36 -7.92 -12.35
CA ALA A 82 -4.77 -7.77 -12.03
C ALA A 82 -5.52 -9.11 -12.10
N GLU A 83 -6.46 -9.30 -11.17
CA GLU A 83 -7.32 -10.47 -11.12
C GLU A 83 -8.79 -10.02 -11.11
N PHE A 84 -9.61 -10.61 -12.00
CA PHE A 84 -11.02 -10.31 -12.13
C PHE A 84 -11.82 -11.59 -11.99
N SER A 85 -12.78 -11.62 -11.06
CA SER A 85 -13.71 -12.76 -10.95
C SER A 85 -14.81 -12.59 -11.99
N MET A 86 -15.19 -13.67 -12.68
CA MET A 86 -16.39 -13.64 -13.52
C MET A 86 -17.64 -13.55 -12.66
N HIS A 87 -18.68 -12.91 -13.20
CA HIS A 87 -19.99 -12.86 -12.56
C HIS A 87 -20.59 -14.27 -12.36
N SER A 88 -21.39 -14.41 -11.31
CA SER A 88 -22.10 -15.64 -10.95
C SER A 88 -23.16 -16.04 -11.98
N ASP A 89 -23.58 -15.12 -12.86
CA ASP A 89 -24.47 -15.39 -14.00
C ASP A 89 -23.75 -16.12 -15.17
N GLY A 90 -22.44 -16.32 -15.05
CA GLY A 90 -21.63 -17.06 -16.00
C GLY A 90 -21.29 -16.30 -17.29
N SER A 91 -21.49 -14.99 -17.37
CA SER A 91 -21.11 -14.16 -18.52
C SER A 91 -20.35 -12.91 -18.09
N SER A 92 -19.30 -12.54 -18.83
CA SER A 92 -18.57 -11.29 -18.58
C SER A 92 -17.98 -10.73 -19.88
N ILE A 93 -18.17 -9.44 -20.11
CA ILE A 93 -17.64 -8.71 -21.27
C ILE A 93 -16.28 -8.10 -20.91
N ILE A 94 -15.29 -8.29 -21.76
CA ILE A 94 -13.96 -7.69 -21.67
C ILE A 94 -13.87 -6.51 -22.62
N GLY A 95 -13.37 -5.37 -22.16
CA GLY A 95 -13.21 -4.18 -23.00
C GLY A 95 -12.58 -2.98 -22.30
N THR A 96 -12.55 -1.84 -22.97
CA THR A 96 -12.03 -0.56 -22.41
C THR A 96 -13.12 0.36 -21.86
N ASP A 97 -14.39 0.06 -22.11
CA ASP A 97 -15.52 0.93 -21.75
C ASP A 97 -16.13 0.51 -20.40
N PRO A 98 -16.01 1.31 -19.35
CA PRO A 98 -16.53 0.96 -18.03
C PRO A 98 -18.06 0.94 -17.92
N GLU A 99 -18.79 1.48 -18.91
CA GLU A 99 -20.26 1.38 -18.95
C GLU A 99 -20.76 0.12 -19.66
N ALA A 100 -19.88 -0.55 -20.43
CA ALA A 100 -20.28 -1.59 -21.38
C ALA A 100 -19.50 -2.90 -21.24
N ALA A 101 -18.43 -2.92 -20.43
CA ALA A 101 -17.60 -4.08 -20.12
C ALA A 101 -17.55 -4.34 -18.61
N ASP A 102 -17.63 -5.60 -18.23
CA ASP A 102 -17.56 -6.07 -16.84
C ASP A 102 -16.10 -6.18 -16.37
N ILE A 103 -15.21 -6.60 -17.29
CA ILE A 103 -13.76 -6.66 -17.10
C ILE A 103 -13.13 -5.54 -17.92
N VAL A 104 -12.76 -4.47 -17.22
CA VAL A 104 -12.20 -3.26 -17.84
C VAL A 104 -10.69 -3.33 -17.87
N LEU A 105 -10.12 -3.37 -19.07
CA LEU A 105 -8.68 -3.39 -19.32
C LEU A 105 -8.23 -2.04 -19.89
N HIS A 106 -7.18 -1.44 -19.33
CA HIS A 106 -6.64 -0.14 -19.71
C HIS A 106 -5.60 -0.25 -20.83
N ASP A 107 -6.02 -0.83 -21.95
CA ASP A 107 -5.18 -1.03 -23.13
C ASP A 107 -5.80 -0.35 -24.35
N VAL A 108 -5.08 0.62 -24.91
CA VAL A 108 -5.53 1.43 -26.06
C VAL A 108 -5.79 0.60 -27.32
N SER A 109 -5.26 -0.62 -27.40
CA SER A 109 -5.45 -1.55 -28.50
C SER A 109 -6.67 -2.47 -28.31
N ILE A 110 -7.41 -2.31 -27.20
CA ILE A 110 -8.62 -3.07 -26.90
C ILE A 110 -9.88 -2.25 -27.26
N SER A 111 -10.81 -2.85 -28.01
CA SER A 111 -12.13 -2.26 -28.29
C SER A 111 -12.97 -2.05 -27.02
N ARG A 112 -13.92 -1.10 -27.09
CA ARG A 112 -14.85 -0.79 -25.98
C ARG A 112 -15.57 -2.01 -25.43
N GLN A 113 -16.06 -2.87 -26.32
CA GLN A 113 -16.46 -4.25 -26.06
C GLN A 113 -15.63 -5.12 -27.00
N HIS A 114 -14.67 -5.87 -26.44
CA HIS A 114 -13.68 -6.60 -27.24
C HIS A 114 -14.04 -8.06 -27.36
N ALA A 115 -14.27 -8.71 -26.22
CA ALA A 115 -14.57 -10.13 -26.17
C ALA A 115 -15.62 -10.41 -25.10
N ARG A 116 -16.34 -11.51 -25.21
CA ARG A 116 -17.21 -12.01 -24.12
C ARG A 116 -16.72 -13.38 -23.69
N LEU A 117 -16.60 -13.54 -22.38
CA LEU A 117 -16.48 -14.83 -21.71
C LEU A 117 -17.87 -15.29 -21.30
N SER A 118 -18.21 -16.55 -21.58
CA SER A 118 -19.49 -17.14 -21.17
C SER A 118 -19.34 -18.61 -20.84
N VAL A 119 -20.10 -19.10 -19.87
CA VAL A 119 -20.20 -20.52 -19.58
C VAL A 119 -21.30 -21.13 -20.45
N ASN A 120 -20.96 -22.13 -21.25
CA ASN A 120 -21.90 -22.79 -22.14
C ASN A 120 -22.81 -23.79 -21.38
N LYS A 121 -23.79 -24.38 -22.07
CA LYS A 121 -24.72 -25.38 -21.50
C LYS A 121 -24.04 -26.67 -21.00
N GLN A 122 -22.79 -26.89 -21.37
CA GLN A 122 -21.96 -28.04 -20.95
C GLN A 122 -20.99 -27.66 -19.82
N ASP A 123 -21.20 -26.50 -19.19
CA ASP A 123 -20.40 -25.99 -18.08
C ASP A 123 -18.92 -25.74 -18.44
N GLN A 124 -18.68 -25.37 -19.71
CA GLN A 124 -17.36 -25.01 -20.21
C GLN A 124 -17.27 -23.52 -20.49
N LEU A 125 -16.12 -22.93 -20.16
CA LEU A 125 -15.85 -21.54 -20.48
C LEU A 125 -15.59 -21.36 -21.98
N VAL A 126 -16.27 -20.39 -22.60
CA VAL A 126 -16.17 -20.05 -24.01
C VAL A 126 -15.84 -18.58 -24.15
N ILE A 127 -14.94 -18.25 -25.07
CA ILE A 127 -14.65 -16.87 -25.48
C ILE A 127 -15.14 -16.60 -26.89
N GLU A 128 -15.77 -15.45 -27.09
CA GLU A 128 -16.17 -14.92 -28.40
C GLU A 128 -15.58 -13.53 -28.64
N ASP A 129 -15.13 -13.26 -29.87
CA ASP A 129 -14.74 -11.91 -30.31
C ASP A 129 -15.98 -11.08 -30.68
N LEU A 130 -16.14 -9.91 -30.07
CA LEU A 130 -17.28 -9.01 -30.29
C LEU A 130 -17.02 -8.04 -31.46
N LYS A 131 -16.46 -8.55 -32.56
CA LYS A 131 -16.00 -7.76 -33.72
C LYS A 131 -15.00 -6.68 -33.31
N SER A 132 -14.03 -7.07 -32.49
CA SER A 132 -12.98 -6.17 -32.05
C SER A 132 -12.07 -5.69 -33.20
N ARG A 133 -11.30 -4.63 -32.96
CA ARG A 133 -10.42 -4.06 -33.99
C ARG A 133 -9.21 -4.95 -34.31
N ASN A 134 -8.70 -5.66 -33.32
CA ASN A 134 -7.46 -6.41 -33.40
C ASN A 134 -7.65 -7.93 -33.23
N GLY A 135 -8.89 -8.38 -32.98
CA GLY A 135 -9.23 -9.78 -32.77
C GLY A 135 -8.78 -10.33 -31.42
N VAL A 136 -9.20 -11.57 -31.14
CA VAL A 136 -8.87 -12.31 -29.92
C VAL A 136 -7.97 -13.48 -30.31
N LEU A 137 -6.85 -13.64 -29.60
CA LEU A 137 -5.97 -14.78 -29.77
C LEU A 137 -6.09 -15.71 -28.56
N VAL A 138 -6.17 -17.02 -28.79
CA VAL A 138 -6.14 -18.05 -27.76
C VAL A 138 -4.94 -18.95 -28.05
N ASN A 139 -4.01 -19.05 -27.10
CA ASN A 139 -2.74 -19.76 -27.23
C ASN A 139 -1.97 -19.34 -28.52
N ASP A 140 -1.87 -18.03 -28.75
CA ASP A 140 -1.24 -17.39 -29.91
C ASP A 140 -1.90 -17.65 -31.28
N GLU A 141 -3.08 -18.28 -31.31
CA GLU A 141 -3.88 -18.46 -32.53
C GLU A 141 -5.11 -17.55 -32.53
N LEU A 142 -5.34 -16.83 -33.63
CA LEU A 142 -6.52 -15.96 -33.80
C LEU A 142 -7.79 -16.81 -33.91
N ILE A 143 -8.80 -16.50 -33.10
CA ILE A 143 -10.09 -17.20 -33.17
C ILE A 143 -11.01 -16.55 -34.19
N GLU A 144 -11.73 -17.36 -34.97
CA GLU A 144 -12.74 -16.89 -35.94
C GLU A 144 -14.18 -17.17 -35.50
N ALA A 145 -14.35 -17.98 -34.45
CA ALA A 145 -15.64 -18.39 -33.91
C ALA A 145 -15.53 -18.56 -32.37
N PRO A 146 -16.67 -18.61 -31.64
CA PRO A 146 -16.67 -18.88 -30.21
C PRO A 146 -15.87 -20.16 -29.88
N THR A 147 -14.86 -20.02 -29.03
CA THR A 147 -13.86 -21.07 -28.76
C THR A 147 -13.86 -21.45 -27.29
N VAL A 148 -13.87 -22.76 -27.00
CA VAL A 148 -13.81 -23.28 -25.62
C VAL A 148 -12.42 -23.07 -25.04
N LEU A 149 -12.34 -22.51 -23.83
CA LEU A 149 -11.10 -22.30 -23.09
C LEU A 149 -10.85 -23.44 -22.10
N SER A 150 -9.58 -23.85 -22.00
CA SER A 150 -9.11 -24.74 -20.95
C SER A 150 -8.64 -23.93 -19.73
N SER A 151 -8.51 -24.59 -18.57
CA SER A 151 -8.13 -23.96 -17.29
C SER A 151 -6.72 -23.36 -17.26
N ASN A 152 -5.92 -23.50 -18.33
CA ASN A 152 -4.60 -22.92 -18.49
C ASN A 152 -4.44 -22.18 -19.83
N SER A 153 -5.54 -21.91 -20.55
CA SER A 153 -5.48 -21.22 -21.84
C SER A 153 -5.00 -19.79 -21.65
N LEU A 154 -4.04 -19.37 -22.48
CA LEU A 154 -3.61 -17.99 -22.58
C LEU A 154 -4.46 -17.29 -23.61
N VAL A 155 -5.05 -16.15 -23.24
CA VAL A 155 -5.86 -15.34 -24.13
C VAL A 155 -5.21 -13.97 -24.27
N THR A 156 -4.98 -13.55 -25.50
CA THR A 156 -4.40 -12.23 -25.82
C THR A 156 -5.43 -11.38 -26.54
N VAL A 157 -5.67 -10.18 -26.00
CA VAL A 157 -6.51 -9.13 -26.59
C VAL A 157 -5.71 -7.84 -26.62
N GLY A 158 -5.50 -7.28 -27.82
CA GLY A 158 -4.62 -6.12 -27.94
C GLY A 158 -3.17 -6.43 -27.53
N THR A 159 -2.65 -5.74 -26.51
CA THR A 159 -1.34 -6.00 -25.89
C THR A 159 -1.45 -6.69 -24.52
N THR A 160 -2.66 -7.08 -24.13
CA THR A 160 -2.93 -7.70 -22.83
C THR A 160 -3.12 -9.19 -23.00
N THR A 161 -2.34 -9.98 -22.24
CA THR A 161 -2.49 -11.44 -22.14
C THR A 161 -2.97 -11.80 -20.75
N PHE A 162 -4.00 -12.62 -20.69
CA PHE A 162 -4.55 -13.14 -19.45
C PHE A 162 -4.72 -14.66 -19.52
N MET A 163 -4.71 -15.28 -18.34
CA MET A 163 -4.96 -16.69 -18.15
C MET A 163 -6.26 -16.85 -17.38
N ILE A 164 -7.04 -17.85 -17.76
CA ILE A 164 -8.21 -18.27 -17.00
C ILE A 164 -7.77 -19.25 -15.94
N VAL A 165 -8.28 -19.12 -14.72
CA VAL A 165 -8.08 -20.07 -13.63
C VAL A 165 -9.44 -20.60 -13.20
N ASP A 166 -9.61 -21.93 -13.24
CA ASP A 166 -10.76 -22.62 -12.65
C ASP A 166 -10.48 -22.83 -11.14
N ARG A 167 -11.24 -22.16 -10.27
CA ARG A 167 -11.07 -22.29 -8.81
C ARG A 167 -11.67 -23.58 -8.25
N GLU A 168 -12.60 -24.19 -8.99
CA GLU A 168 -13.28 -25.44 -8.62
C GLU A 168 -12.78 -26.65 -9.42
N GLY A 169 -11.99 -26.41 -10.47
CA GLY A 169 -11.34 -27.45 -11.27
C GLY A 169 -10.37 -28.29 -10.44
N SER A 170 -10.28 -29.59 -10.74
CA SER A 170 -9.39 -30.54 -10.07
C SER A 170 -7.95 -30.01 -10.07
N ARG A 171 -7.46 -29.58 -8.91
CA ARG A 171 -6.06 -29.22 -8.70
C ARG A 171 -5.20 -30.47 -8.84
N GLU A 172 -4.70 -30.77 -10.04
CA GLU A 172 -3.61 -31.73 -10.17
C GLU A 172 -2.42 -31.19 -9.39
N THR A 173 -2.15 -31.83 -8.26
CA THR A 173 -1.01 -31.48 -7.42
C THR A 173 0.24 -31.87 -8.19
N ILE A 174 0.99 -30.90 -8.72
CA ILE A 174 2.32 -31.15 -9.27
C ILE A 174 3.22 -31.50 -8.08
N ILE A 175 3.29 -32.78 -7.76
CA ILE A 175 4.28 -33.32 -6.84
C ILE A 175 5.63 -33.24 -7.56
N SER A 176 6.48 -32.31 -7.13
CA SER A 176 7.87 -32.28 -7.58
C SER A 176 8.52 -33.62 -7.27
N PRO A 177 9.26 -34.24 -8.20
CA PRO A 177 9.98 -35.47 -7.91
C PRO A 177 10.89 -35.25 -6.70
N PRO A 178 10.96 -36.20 -5.75
CA PRO A 178 11.83 -36.08 -4.58
C PRO A 178 13.28 -35.89 -5.05
N VAL A 179 14.02 -35.04 -4.32
CA VAL A 179 15.40 -34.61 -4.64
C VAL A 179 16.37 -35.77 -4.92
N GLN A 180 16.10 -36.97 -4.40
CA GLN A 180 16.84 -38.19 -4.77
C GLN A 180 16.73 -38.54 -6.26
N ALA A 181 15.56 -38.48 -6.88
CA ALA A 181 15.38 -38.87 -8.28
C ALA A 181 16.14 -37.95 -9.25
N LEU A 182 16.34 -36.67 -8.87
CA LEU A 182 17.17 -35.73 -9.63
C LEU A 182 18.67 -35.97 -9.43
N ARG A 183 19.08 -36.46 -8.26
CA ARG A 183 20.47 -36.85 -7.98
C ARG A 183 20.84 -38.14 -8.71
N ASP A 184 19.97 -39.13 -8.67
CA ASP A 184 20.20 -40.43 -9.32
C ASP A 184 20.29 -40.26 -10.85
N ARG A 185 19.42 -39.43 -11.45
CA ARG A 185 19.52 -39.07 -12.88
C ARG A 185 20.82 -38.37 -13.24
N LYS A 186 21.27 -37.42 -12.41
CA LYS A 186 22.55 -36.73 -12.65
C LYS A 186 23.75 -37.68 -12.53
N GLU A 187 23.73 -38.61 -11.60
CA GLU A 187 24.77 -39.63 -11.49
C GLU A 187 24.76 -40.62 -12.66
N GLU A 188 23.59 -40.96 -13.19
CA GLU A 188 23.42 -41.85 -14.33
C GLU A 188 23.87 -41.18 -15.65
N GLU A 189 23.54 -39.90 -15.83
CA GLU A 189 24.01 -39.07 -16.95
C GLU A 189 25.54 -38.87 -16.93
N GLU A 190 26.13 -38.65 -15.75
CA GLU A 190 27.58 -38.51 -15.60
C GLU A 190 28.31 -39.84 -15.90
N LYS A 191 27.76 -40.97 -15.44
CA LYS A 191 28.29 -42.31 -15.75
C LYS A 191 28.19 -42.66 -17.23
N ALA A 192 27.12 -42.21 -17.91
CA ALA A 192 26.95 -42.39 -19.35
C ALA A 192 27.99 -41.58 -20.15
N ARG A 193 28.21 -40.30 -19.80
CA ARG A 193 29.24 -39.45 -20.44
C ARG A 193 30.66 -40.02 -20.29
N ILE A 194 31.02 -40.49 -19.10
CA ILE A 194 32.34 -41.10 -18.85
C ILE A 194 32.54 -42.40 -19.66
N ARG A 195 31.46 -43.12 -19.97
CA ARG A 195 31.50 -44.33 -20.78
C ARG A 195 31.70 -44.02 -22.27
N GLU A 196 30.99 -43.02 -22.80
CA GLU A 196 31.16 -42.56 -24.19
C GLU A 196 32.58 -42.03 -24.43
N GLU A 197 33.14 -41.26 -23.49
CA GLU A 197 34.50 -40.72 -23.59
C GLU A 197 35.59 -41.82 -23.59
N LYS A 198 35.35 -42.94 -22.88
CA LYS A 198 36.25 -44.11 -22.90
C LYS A 198 36.14 -44.95 -24.17
N GLU A 199 34.96 -45.01 -24.79
CA GLU A 199 34.72 -45.74 -26.04
C GLU A 199 35.31 -44.98 -27.25
N GLU A 200 35.30 -43.63 -27.24
CA GLU A 200 36.03 -42.82 -28.23
C GLU A 200 37.55 -42.96 -28.12
N LEU A 201 38.12 -42.94 -26.91
CA LEU A 201 39.57 -43.10 -26.68
C LEU A 201 40.13 -44.47 -27.09
N THR A 202 39.27 -45.49 -27.19
CA THR A 202 39.64 -46.85 -27.62
C THR A 202 39.50 -47.06 -29.14
N GLY A 203 38.70 -46.22 -29.81
CA GLY A 203 38.56 -46.19 -31.27
C GLY A 203 39.83 -45.69 -31.99
N GLU A 204 40.49 -44.66 -31.46
CA GLU A 204 41.71 -44.09 -32.05
C GLU A 204 42.94 -45.02 -31.97
N LYS A 205 43.00 -45.92 -30.98
CA LYS A 205 44.11 -46.86 -30.82
C LYS A 205 44.12 -48.02 -31.83
N ARG A 206 43.01 -48.28 -32.54
CA ARG A 206 42.93 -49.40 -33.51
C ARG A 206 43.46 -49.09 -34.91
N LEU A 207 43.66 -47.80 -35.24
CA LEU A 207 44.22 -47.39 -36.53
C LEU A 207 45.76 -47.35 -36.56
N ALA A 208 46.43 -47.41 -35.40
CA ALA A 208 47.88 -47.35 -35.30
C ALA A 208 48.61 -48.70 -35.52
N ASP A 209 47.91 -49.84 -35.41
CA ASP A 209 48.54 -51.17 -35.37
C ASP A 209 48.65 -51.90 -36.74
N ILE A 210 48.19 -51.31 -37.85
CA ILE A 210 48.20 -51.98 -39.18
C ILE A 210 49.39 -51.53 -40.06
N ALA A 211 50.18 -50.52 -39.66
CA ALA A 211 51.24 -49.94 -40.48
C ALA A 211 52.66 -50.35 -40.08
N SER A 212 52.97 -51.65 -39.96
CA SER A 212 54.37 -52.11 -39.84
C SER A 212 54.68 -53.38 -40.65
N GLY A 213 54.96 -53.20 -41.95
CA GLY A 213 55.51 -54.21 -42.84
C GLY A 213 56.84 -53.74 -43.45
N LYS A 214 57.92 -54.50 -43.18
CA LYS A 214 59.33 -54.27 -43.53
C LYS A 214 59.59 -53.88 -45.00
N ARG A 215 60.53 -52.94 -45.19
CA ARG A 215 61.28 -52.69 -46.44
C ARG A 215 62.65 -53.39 -46.39
N GLU A 216 63.07 -53.93 -47.54
CA GLU A 216 64.45 -54.30 -47.85
C GLU A 216 64.88 -53.69 -49.19
N ASP A 217 66.16 -53.36 -49.28
CA ASP A 217 66.81 -52.41 -50.20
C ASP A 217 67.08 -52.91 -51.63
N LYS A 218 67.09 -52.00 -52.64
CA LYS A 218 68.33 -51.50 -53.30
C LYS A 218 68.13 -50.71 -54.62
N ARG A 219 69.06 -49.75 -54.78
CA ARG A 219 69.68 -49.20 -56.00
C ARG A 219 68.94 -48.13 -56.82
N GLY A 220 69.30 -46.89 -56.50
CA GLY A 220 70.11 -46.01 -57.37
C GLY A 220 69.59 -45.69 -58.76
N SER A 221 69.02 -44.49 -58.93
CA SER A 221 69.10 -43.74 -60.18
C SER A 221 68.86 -42.25 -59.93
N ILE A 222 69.52 -41.42 -60.73
CA ILE A 222 69.77 -39.98 -60.59
C ILE A 222 68.48 -39.09 -60.66
N GLY A 223 67.29 -39.69 -60.72
CA GLY A 223 66.00 -38.99 -60.62
C GLY A 223 65.60 -38.53 -59.21
N ALA A 224 66.23 -39.05 -58.16
CA ALA A 224 65.85 -38.77 -56.77
C ALA A 224 66.14 -37.33 -56.32
N VAL A 225 67.14 -36.64 -56.91
CA VAL A 225 67.52 -35.28 -56.49
C VAL A 225 66.51 -34.23 -56.96
N LEU A 226 65.90 -34.42 -58.14
CA LEU A 226 64.82 -33.55 -58.63
C LEU A 226 63.50 -33.80 -57.89
N LEU A 227 63.21 -35.05 -57.53
CA LEU A 227 62.04 -35.42 -56.75
C LEU A 227 62.12 -34.88 -55.31
N VAL A 228 63.30 -34.96 -54.67
CA VAL A 228 63.52 -34.40 -53.33
C VAL A 228 63.42 -32.88 -53.33
N GLY A 229 63.92 -32.20 -54.38
CA GLY A 229 63.76 -30.76 -54.54
C GLY A 229 62.30 -30.32 -54.72
N LEU A 230 61.50 -31.10 -55.46
CA LEU A 230 60.07 -30.81 -55.69
C LEU A 230 59.20 -31.14 -54.47
N VAL A 231 59.52 -32.21 -53.75
CA VAL A 231 58.85 -32.54 -52.48
C VAL A 231 59.21 -31.52 -51.41
N ALA A 232 60.48 -31.10 -51.31
CA ALA A 232 60.89 -30.06 -50.38
C ALA A 232 60.23 -28.70 -50.68
N SER A 233 60.13 -28.31 -51.95
CA SER A 233 59.42 -27.07 -52.32
C SER A 233 57.91 -27.17 -52.07
N LEU A 234 57.30 -28.33 -52.30
CA LEU A 234 55.89 -28.57 -51.96
C LEU A 234 55.66 -28.50 -50.44
N PHE A 235 56.57 -29.05 -49.62
CA PHE A 235 56.51 -28.94 -48.17
C PHE A 235 56.74 -27.51 -47.67
N ILE A 236 57.59 -26.73 -48.33
CA ILE A 236 57.80 -25.32 -48.01
C ILE A 236 56.55 -24.51 -48.38
N VAL A 237 55.92 -24.78 -49.52
CA VAL A 237 54.67 -24.12 -49.93
C VAL A 237 53.51 -24.54 -49.03
N LEU A 238 53.42 -25.82 -48.62
CA LEU A 238 52.46 -26.28 -47.61
C LEU A 238 52.74 -25.65 -46.24
N GLY A 239 54.00 -25.52 -45.84
CA GLY A 239 54.41 -24.91 -44.58
C GLY A 239 54.08 -23.41 -44.55
N ILE A 240 54.38 -22.69 -45.62
CA ILE A 240 54.03 -21.27 -45.75
C ILE A 240 52.51 -21.12 -45.83
N GLY A 241 51.82 -21.99 -46.60
CA GLY A 241 50.36 -22.00 -46.71
C GLY A 241 49.66 -22.26 -45.39
N THR A 242 50.17 -23.20 -44.58
CA THR A 242 49.63 -23.47 -43.23
C THR A 242 49.93 -22.31 -42.28
N THR A 243 51.13 -21.74 -42.25
CA THR A 243 51.41 -20.56 -41.41
C THR A 243 50.62 -19.31 -41.81
N ALA A 244 50.26 -19.17 -43.09
CA ALA A 244 49.39 -18.10 -43.57
C ALA A 244 47.91 -18.36 -43.28
N LEU A 245 47.45 -19.62 -43.36
CA LEU A 245 46.07 -20.00 -43.00
C LEU A 245 45.80 -19.95 -41.49
N PHE A 246 46.81 -20.24 -40.67
CA PHE A 246 46.72 -20.24 -39.21
C PHE A 246 47.24 -18.93 -38.58
N LYS A 247 47.38 -17.86 -39.36
CA LYS A 247 47.60 -16.53 -38.82
C LYS A 247 46.27 -16.06 -38.23
N GLU A 248 46.04 -16.44 -36.97
CA GLU A 248 45.00 -15.86 -36.13
C GLU A 248 45.29 -14.37 -35.98
N GLU A 249 44.69 -13.55 -36.85
CA GLU A 249 44.36 -12.20 -36.46
C GLU A 249 43.34 -12.35 -35.33
N ASN A 250 43.81 -12.19 -34.10
CA ASN A 250 42.95 -11.98 -32.95
C ASN A 250 42.09 -10.77 -33.28
N ILE A 251 40.89 -11.00 -33.83
CA ILE A 251 39.83 -10.00 -33.81
C ILE A 251 39.58 -9.81 -32.33
N ALA A 252 40.16 -8.74 -31.78
CA ALA A 252 39.76 -8.24 -30.49
C ALA A 252 38.28 -7.91 -30.64
N VAL A 253 37.43 -8.88 -30.34
CA VAL A 253 36.01 -8.64 -30.11
C VAL A 253 36.03 -7.65 -28.98
N ALA A 254 35.81 -6.37 -29.29
CA ALA A 254 35.64 -5.34 -28.29
C ALA A 254 34.61 -5.91 -27.32
N SER A 255 35.03 -6.25 -26.11
CA SER A 255 34.14 -6.82 -25.12
C SER A 255 33.12 -5.74 -24.83
N VAL A 256 31.94 -5.84 -25.44
CA VAL A 256 30.86 -4.89 -25.23
C VAL A 256 30.52 -5.00 -23.75
N ASP A 257 30.84 -3.95 -23.01
CA ASP A 257 30.53 -3.91 -21.59
C ASP A 257 29.03 -3.67 -21.42
N HIS A 258 28.28 -4.77 -21.46
CA HIS A 258 26.84 -4.76 -21.30
C HIS A 258 26.42 -4.12 -19.97
N ASP A 259 27.22 -4.32 -18.91
CA ASP A 259 26.92 -3.79 -17.59
C ASP A 259 27.01 -2.25 -17.59
N ALA A 260 28.10 -1.69 -18.14
CA ALA A 260 28.24 -0.24 -18.29
C ALA A 260 27.12 0.39 -19.13
N GLN A 261 26.65 -0.30 -20.18
CA GLN A 261 25.55 0.20 -21.02
C GLN A 261 24.20 0.16 -20.30
N ILE A 262 23.92 -0.90 -19.54
CA ILE A 262 22.70 -0.98 -18.70
C ILE A 262 22.74 0.10 -17.61
N GLN A 263 23.88 0.27 -16.93
CA GLN A 263 24.04 1.34 -15.92
C GLN A 263 23.84 2.73 -16.52
N ALA A 264 24.37 2.97 -17.73
CA ALA A 264 24.15 4.24 -18.42
C ALA A 264 22.67 4.47 -18.76
N ALA A 265 21.96 3.43 -19.19
CA ALA A 265 20.53 3.49 -19.50
C ALA A 265 19.64 3.74 -18.25
N LEU A 266 20.11 3.32 -17.07
CA LEU A 266 19.41 3.45 -15.79
C LEU A 266 19.94 4.59 -14.90
N LYS A 267 20.87 5.43 -15.42
CA LYS A 267 21.57 6.45 -14.62
C LYS A 267 20.63 7.40 -13.86
N ASP A 268 19.52 7.77 -14.47
CA ASP A 268 18.54 8.70 -13.89
C ASP A 268 17.57 8.01 -12.90
N PHE A 269 17.68 6.69 -12.75
CA PHE A 269 16.81 5.84 -11.92
C PHE A 269 17.63 4.94 -10.97
N PRO A 270 18.41 5.53 -10.04
CA PRO A 270 19.37 4.80 -9.19
C PRO A 270 18.73 3.78 -8.24
N GLN A 271 17.43 3.87 -7.99
CA GLN A 271 16.67 2.92 -7.18
C GLN A 271 16.33 1.60 -7.90
N ILE A 272 16.47 1.58 -9.24
CA ILE A 272 16.20 0.39 -10.04
C ILE A 272 17.42 -0.53 -10.00
N ARG A 273 17.18 -1.76 -9.58
CA ARG A 273 18.17 -2.83 -9.60
C ARG A 273 17.91 -3.72 -10.80
N TYR A 274 18.97 -4.35 -11.30
CA TYR A 274 18.87 -5.23 -12.44
C TYR A 274 19.74 -6.48 -12.31
N SER A 275 19.39 -7.50 -13.08
CA SER A 275 20.21 -8.69 -13.31
C SER A 275 20.16 -9.04 -14.79
N TYR A 276 21.33 -9.23 -15.41
CA TYR A 276 21.45 -9.53 -16.83
C TYR A 276 22.10 -10.89 -17.08
N THR A 277 21.42 -11.74 -17.85
CA THR A 277 21.89 -13.08 -18.19
C THR A 277 22.44 -13.10 -19.62
N LYS A 278 23.77 -13.00 -19.77
CA LYS A 278 24.45 -12.92 -21.08
C LYS A 278 24.05 -14.01 -22.08
N PRO A 279 23.96 -15.31 -21.71
CA PRO A 279 23.63 -16.36 -22.69
C PRO A 279 22.24 -16.24 -23.30
N THR A 280 21.26 -15.73 -22.55
CA THR A 280 19.86 -15.63 -22.99
C THR A 280 19.47 -14.23 -23.43
N GLY A 281 20.29 -13.21 -23.12
CA GLY A 281 19.93 -11.81 -23.30
C GLY A 281 18.79 -11.35 -22.39
N LYS A 282 18.46 -12.10 -21.33
CA LYS A 282 17.37 -11.77 -20.40
C LYS A 282 17.84 -10.71 -19.40
N LEU A 283 17.09 -9.61 -19.32
CA LEU A 283 17.26 -8.54 -18.34
C LEU A 283 16.07 -8.53 -17.38
N LEU A 284 16.35 -8.64 -16.08
CA LEU A 284 15.39 -8.45 -15.00
C LEU A 284 15.57 -7.06 -14.42
N LEU A 285 14.48 -6.30 -14.29
CA LEU A 285 14.43 -5.01 -13.60
C LEU A 285 13.53 -5.11 -12.37
N ILE A 286 13.97 -4.56 -11.25
CA ILE A 286 13.18 -4.51 -10.01
C ILE A 286 13.42 -3.18 -9.29
N GLY A 287 12.36 -2.63 -8.72
CA GLY A 287 12.43 -1.42 -7.92
C GLY A 287 11.18 -0.57 -8.07
N HIS A 288 11.30 0.71 -7.71
CA HIS A 288 10.19 1.65 -7.69
C HIS A 288 10.45 2.84 -8.61
N VAL A 289 9.37 3.38 -9.18
CA VAL A 289 9.35 4.71 -9.81
C VAL A 289 8.16 5.48 -9.30
N LEU A 290 8.22 6.81 -9.37
CA LEU A 290 7.13 7.67 -8.90
C LEU A 290 5.88 7.49 -9.74
N ASN A 291 6.02 7.51 -11.07
CA ASN A 291 4.90 7.55 -12.00
C ASN A 291 5.17 6.67 -13.25
N ALA A 292 4.13 6.50 -14.06
CA ALA A 292 4.21 5.67 -15.26
C ALA A 292 5.12 6.24 -16.36
N ILE A 293 5.34 7.56 -16.38
CA ILE A 293 6.21 8.22 -17.36
C ILE A 293 7.66 7.78 -17.13
N ASP A 294 8.10 7.79 -15.87
CA ASP A 294 9.43 7.32 -15.47
C ASP A 294 9.63 5.84 -15.85
N LYS A 295 8.60 5.00 -15.62
CA LYS A 295 8.62 3.59 -16.05
C LYS A 295 8.83 3.48 -17.55
N ASN A 296 8.02 4.18 -18.34
CA ASN A 296 8.10 4.13 -19.80
C ASN A 296 9.46 4.62 -20.32
N GLN A 297 10.06 5.62 -19.68
CA GLN A 297 11.40 6.10 -20.02
C GLN A 297 12.46 5.01 -19.79
N ILE A 298 12.39 4.28 -18.67
CA ILE A 298 13.28 3.15 -18.41
C ILE A 298 13.13 2.08 -19.50
N ILE A 299 11.89 1.69 -19.79
CA ILE A 299 11.62 0.66 -20.81
C ILE A 299 12.17 1.09 -22.17
N TYR A 300 11.98 2.35 -22.57
CA TYR A 300 12.53 2.89 -23.82
C TYR A 300 14.07 2.85 -23.86
N ASN A 301 14.73 3.28 -22.77
CA ASN A 301 16.18 3.27 -22.66
C ASN A 301 16.73 1.84 -22.79
N ILE A 302 16.07 0.87 -22.15
CA ILE A 302 16.47 -0.54 -22.15
C ILE A 302 16.22 -1.22 -23.50
N GLN A 303 15.07 -0.96 -24.14
CA GLN A 303 14.75 -1.51 -25.47
C GLN A 303 15.72 -1.03 -26.56
N SER A 304 16.39 0.11 -26.34
CA SER A 304 17.42 0.60 -27.27
C SER A 304 18.72 -0.24 -27.23
N LEU A 305 18.90 -1.09 -26.22
CA LEU A 305 20.09 -1.93 -26.05
C LEU A 305 19.99 -3.19 -26.92
N PRO A 306 20.82 -3.35 -27.96
CA PRO A 306 20.63 -4.41 -28.97
C PRO A 306 20.90 -5.83 -28.45
N PHE A 307 21.54 -5.97 -27.28
CA PHE A 307 21.82 -7.27 -26.65
C PHE A 307 20.73 -7.72 -25.68
N VAL A 308 19.74 -6.87 -25.37
CA VAL A 308 18.59 -7.24 -24.53
C VAL A 308 17.56 -7.94 -25.42
N GLN A 309 17.44 -9.26 -25.27
CA GLN A 309 16.53 -10.11 -26.04
C GLN A 309 15.16 -10.27 -25.36
N SER A 310 15.13 -10.23 -24.02
CA SER A 310 13.91 -10.32 -23.23
C SER A 310 14.01 -9.46 -21.98
N LEU A 311 12.88 -8.88 -21.58
CA LEU A 311 12.76 -8.00 -20.42
C LEU A 311 11.73 -8.58 -19.44
N ASP A 312 12.16 -8.76 -18.20
CA ASP A 312 11.35 -9.15 -17.06
C ASP A 312 11.18 -7.90 -16.18
N ASP A 313 10.00 -7.27 -16.28
CA ASP A 313 9.69 -5.98 -15.67
C ASP A 313 8.94 -6.16 -14.35
N ASN A 314 9.67 -6.04 -13.25
CA ASN A 314 9.13 -6.01 -11.89
C ASN A 314 9.27 -4.61 -11.27
N ILE A 315 9.16 -3.56 -12.09
CA ILE A 315 9.16 -2.17 -11.62
C ILE A 315 7.76 -1.79 -11.14
N THR A 316 7.68 -1.40 -9.87
CA THR A 316 6.46 -0.87 -9.24
C THR A 316 6.31 0.61 -9.55
N VAL A 317 5.10 1.03 -9.94
CA VAL A 317 4.73 2.44 -10.09
C VAL A 317 4.02 2.88 -8.82
N ASP A 318 4.68 3.68 -8.00
CA ASP A 318 4.17 4.11 -6.69
C ASP A 318 2.85 4.86 -6.80
N GLU A 319 2.67 5.65 -7.88
CA GLU A 319 1.42 6.36 -8.18
C GLU A 319 0.20 5.44 -8.16
N TYR A 320 0.28 4.29 -8.81
CA TYR A 320 -0.84 3.34 -8.86
C TYR A 320 -1.13 2.75 -7.48
N VAL A 321 -0.07 2.46 -6.71
CA VAL A 321 -0.20 1.90 -5.36
C VAL A 321 -0.96 2.86 -4.44
N TRP A 322 -0.53 4.12 -4.35
CA TRP A 322 -1.19 5.06 -3.44
C TRP A 322 -2.55 5.53 -3.94
N GLN A 323 -2.76 5.62 -5.27
CA GLN A 323 -4.08 5.94 -5.84
C GLN A 323 -5.10 4.86 -5.50
N GLU A 324 -4.72 3.59 -5.64
CA GLU A 324 -5.59 2.46 -5.31
C GLU A 324 -5.89 2.41 -3.82
N ALA A 325 -4.88 2.58 -2.96
CA ALA A 325 -5.08 2.65 -1.52
C ALA A 325 -6.06 3.79 -1.14
N ASN A 326 -5.89 4.98 -1.70
CA ASN A 326 -6.77 6.12 -1.45
C ASN A 326 -8.19 5.90 -2.00
N ARG A 327 -8.34 5.21 -3.13
CA ARG A 327 -9.64 4.87 -3.72
C ARG A 327 -10.46 4.00 -2.76
N VAL A 328 -9.83 3.02 -2.13
CA VAL A 328 -10.51 2.14 -1.16
C VAL A 328 -10.73 2.87 0.16
N MET A 329 -9.71 3.54 0.71
CA MET A 329 -9.85 4.29 1.96
C MET A 329 -10.93 5.36 1.88
N GLY A 330 -11.06 6.04 0.73
CA GLY A 330 -12.06 7.09 0.51
C GLY A 330 -13.52 6.61 0.56
N LYS A 331 -13.76 5.30 0.40
CA LYS A 331 -15.11 4.70 0.56
C LYS A 331 -15.54 4.64 2.02
N ASN A 332 -14.59 4.52 2.95
CA ASN A 332 -14.89 4.49 4.37
C ASN A 332 -15.02 5.94 4.91
N PRO A 333 -16.20 6.35 5.43
CA PRO A 333 -16.41 7.70 5.96
C PRO A 333 -15.49 8.04 7.13
N ASP A 334 -15.05 7.05 7.91
CA ASP A 334 -14.18 7.25 9.08
C ASP A 334 -12.74 7.59 8.69
N TRP A 335 -12.30 7.25 7.47
CA TRP A 335 -10.92 7.43 7.02
C TRP A 335 -10.74 8.57 6.00
N ARG A 336 -11.82 9.29 5.64
CA ARG A 336 -11.78 10.36 4.61
C ARG A 336 -10.77 11.48 4.88
N GLY A 337 -10.39 11.68 6.14
CA GLY A 337 -9.38 12.67 6.53
C GLY A 337 -7.93 12.23 6.30
N VAL A 338 -7.71 10.99 5.83
CA VAL A 338 -6.39 10.38 5.66
C VAL A 338 -6.12 10.05 4.19
N THR A 339 -4.88 10.28 3.77
CA THR A 339 -4.39 9.96 2.43
C THR A 339 -2.97 9.39 2.48
N ILE A 340 -2.64 8.56 1.49
CA ILE A 340 -1.30 8.08 1.21
C ILE A 340 -0.78 8.77 -0.05
N HIS A 341 0.50 9.12 -0.06
CA HIS A 341 1.20 9.61 -1.24
C HIS A 341 2.66 9.12 -1.23
N SER A 342 3.34 9.22 -2.37
CA SER A 342 4.77 8.90 -2.49
C SER A 342 5.59 10.15 -2.80
N PRO A 343 6.39 10.69 -1.86
CA PRO A 343 7.28 11.84 -2.12
C PRO A 343 8.56 11.45 -2.89
N ALA A 344 8.92 10.17 -2.92
CA ALA A 344 10.10 9.64 -3.61
C ALA A 344 9.88 8.16 -3.95
N PRO A 345 10.50 7.62 -5.01
CA PRO A 345 10.36 6.21 -5.36
C PRO A 345 10.64 5.27 -4.18
N GLY A 346 9.71 4.36 -3.90
CA GLY A 346 9.81 3.38 -2.82
C GLY A 346 9.66 4.00 -1.42
N ARG A 347 9.08 5.20 -1.31
CA ARG A 347 8.76 5.84 -0.03
C ARG A 347 7.30 6.26 -0.02
N PHE A 348 6.51 5.68 0.87
CA PHE A 348 5.11 6.05 1.04
C PHE A 348 4.92 6.82 2.36
N VAL A 349 4.02 7.79 2.35
CA VAL A 349 3.70 8.60 3.53
C VAL A 349 2.19 8.67 3.68
N MET A 350 1.68 8.18 4.81
CA MET A 350 0.27 8.29 5.19
C MET A 350 0.09 9.51 6.11
N THR A 351 -0.74 10.47 5.72
CA THR A 351 -0.97 11.71 6.46
C THR A 351 -2.46 12.01 6.56
N GLY A 352 -2.86 12.68 7.64
CA GLY A 352 -4.25 13.10 7.78
C GLY A 352 -4.68 13.29 9.21
N TYR A 353 -5.98 13.52 9.38
CA TYR A 353 -6.63 13.62 10.68
C TYR A 353 -7.74 12.58 10.80
N LEU A 354 -7.77 11.92 11.95
CA LEU A 354 -8.88 11.08 12.39
C LEU A 354 -9.47 11.70 13.65
N LYS A 355 -10.79 11.56 13.83
CA LYS A 355 -11.47 12.19 14.96
C LYS A 355 -11.23 11.42 16.24
N LYS A 356 -11.30 10.09 16.20
CA LYS A 356 -11.29 9.21 17.38
C LYS A 356 -10.17 8.18 17.32
N ARG A 357 -9.72 7.70 18.48
CA ARG A 357 -8.72 6.60 18.60
C ARG A 357 -9.17 5.32 17.90
N ALA A 358 -10.42 4.92 18.06
CA ALA A 358 -10.99 3.73 17.42
C ALA A 358 -10.90 3.76 15.88
N GLN A 359 -11.02 4.95 15.26
CA GLN A 359 -10.86 5.09 13.81
C GLN A 359 -9.41 4.83 13.38
N ALA A 360 -8.44 5.20 14.21
CA ALA A 360 -7.01 4.99 13.96
C ALA A 360 -6.63 3.52 14.11
N GLU A 361 -7.19 2.82 15.11
CA GLU A 361 -7.05 1.37 15.28
C GLU A 361 -7.59 0.63 14.06
N SER A 362 -8.84 0.89 13.68
CA SER A 362 -9.45 0.27 12.50
C SER A 362 -8.70 0.58 11.19
N LEU A 363 -8.19 1.80 11.02
CA LEU A 363 -7.34 2.14 9.87
C LEU A 363 -6.03 1.36 9.91
N SER A 364 -5.39 1.25 11.07
CA SER A 364 -4.12 0.53 11.24
C SER A 364 -4.29 -0.94 10.88
N ASP A 365 -5.36 -1.59 11.34
CA ASP A 365 -5.66 -2.99 11.02
C ASP A 365 -5.84 -3.18 9.52
N TYR A 366 -6.65 -2.32 8.89
CA TYR A 366 -6.84 -2.34 7.44
C TYR A 366 -5.52 -2.19 6.69
N ILE A 367 -4.72 -1.17 7.02
CA ILE A 367 -3.43 -0.91 6.36
C ILE A 367 -2.50 -2.12 6.52
N ASN A 368 -2.41 -2.71 7.72
CA ASN A 368 -1.58 -3.88 7.99
C ASN A 368 -1.98 -5.12 7.17
N LEU A 369 -3.26 -5.23 6.80
CA LEU A 369 -3.78 -6.34 6.01
C LEU A 369 -3.68 -6.08 4.50
N SER A 370 -3.85 -4.84 4.06
CA SER A 370 -4.09 -4.53 2.65
C SER A 370 -2.96 -3.79 1.94
N PHE A 371 -2.07 -3.09 2.65
CA PHE A 371 -1.05 -2.26 2.02
C PHE A 371 0.20 -3.11 1.67
N PRO A 372 0.59 -3.25 0.39
CA PRO A 372 1.64 -4.21 0.01
C PRO A 372 3.06 -3.84 0.45
N TYR A 373 3.30 -2.57 0.83
CA TYR A 373 4.63 -2.02 1.12
C TYR A 373 4.68 -1.38 2.53
N LEU A 374 4.21 -2.11 3.54
CA LEU A 374 4.15 -1.63 4.93
C LEU A 374 5.50 -1.19 5.50
N ASP A 375 6.56 -1.89 5.13
CA ASP A 375 7.95 -1.59 5.50
C ASP A 375 8.46 -0.26 4.90
N LEU A 376 7.83 0.19 3.80
CA LEU A 376 8.12 1.44 3.12
C LEU A 376 7.14 2.58 3.48
N LEU A 377 6.17 2.32 4.37
CA LEU A 377 5.12 3.27 4.75
C LEU A 377 5.46 4.04 6.04
N GLU A 378 5.65 5.34 5.90
CA GLU A 378 5.79 6.27 7.03
C GLU A 378 4.40 6.77 7.48
N GLN A 379 4.01 6.44 8.71
CA GLN A 379 2.71 6.85 9.27
C GLN A 379 2.81 8.19 10.01
N LYS A 380 2.03 9.18 9.57
CA LYS A 380 1.94 10.55 10.13
C LYS A 380 0.49 10.99 10.32
N VAL A 381 -0.39 10.05 10.67
CA VAL A 381 -1.80 10.33 10.96
C VAL A 381 -1.93 10.90 12.37
N ILE A 382 -2.75 11.93 12.51
CA ILE A 382 -3.02 12.60 13.78
C ILE A 382 -4.43 12.23 14.27
N VAL A 383 -4.55 11.89 15.54
CA VAL A 383 -5.86 11.64 16.19
C VAL A 383 -6.28 12.88 16.96
N GLU A 384 -7.35 13.52 16.52
CA GLU A 384 -7.85 14.80 17.06
C GLU A 384 -8.26 14.67 18.53
N GLU A 385 -8.94 13.60 18.92
CA GLU A 385 -9.28 13.34 20.32
C GLU A 385 -8.05 13.38 21.25
N SER A 386 -6.94 12.76 20.84
CA SER A 386 -5.71 12.76 21.65
C SER A 386 -5.06 14.14 21.72
N LEU A 387 -5.09 14.90 20.63
CA LEU A 387 -4.57 16.27 20.60
C LEU A 387 -5.46 17.22 21.41
N LEU A 388 -6.78 17.03 21.36
CA LEU A 388 -7.76 17.79 22.13
C LEU A 388 -7.57 17.55 23.63
N ASP A 389 -7.38 16.30 24.06
CA ASP A 389 -7.09 15.94 25.45
C ASP A 389 -5.82 16.64 25.97
N GLU A 390 -4.74 16.67 25.16
CA GLU A 390 -3.49 17.34 25.51
C GLU A 390 -3.66 18.87 25.66
N VAL A 391 -4.40 19.51 24.73
CA VAL A 391 -4.68 20.96 24.81
C VAL A 391 -5.55 21.29 26.02
N ASN A 392 -6.62 20.53 26.25
CA ASN A 392 -7.51 20.72 27.40
C ASN A 392 -6.77 20.54 28.72
N LYS A 393 -5.92 19.51 28.83
CA LYS A 393 -5.10 19.26 30.01
C LYS A 393 -4.20 20.46 30.33
N ARG A 394 -3.50 21.02 29.34
CA ARG A 394 -2.64 22.20 29.54
C ARG A 394 -3.41 23.44 29.95
N LEU A 395 -4.60 23.66 29.39
CA LEU A 395 -5.48 24.76 29.82
C LEU A 395 -5.93 24.56 31.27
N GLN A 396 -6.31 23.34 31.64
CA GLN A 396 -6.72 22.98 33.00
C GLN A 396 -5.58 23.17 34.00
N ASP A 397 -4.37 22.70 33.69
CA ASP A 397 -3.16 22.85 34.51
C ASP A 397 -2.81 24.34 34.76
N ASN A 398 -3.18 25.22 33.81
CA ASN A 398 -3.00 26.67 33.90
C ASN A 398 -4.27 27.43 34.35
N GLN A 399 -5.27 26.70 34.87
CA GLN A 399 -6.51 27.25 35.43
C GLN A 399 -7.34 28.10 34.43
N PHE A 400 -7.41 27.67 33.17
CA PHE A 400 -8.32 28.22 32.16
C PHE A 400 -9.60 27.35 32.07
N VAL A 401 -10.40 27.37 33.12
CA VAL A 401 -11.55 26.45 33.29
C VAL A 401 -12.74 26.82 32.40
N ASP A 402 -12.91 28.11 32.09
CA ASP A 402 -14.01 28.62 31.26
C ASP A 402 -13.63 28.78 29.78
N VAL A 403 -12.50 28.17 29.37
CA VAL A 403 -12.05 28.13 27.97
C VAL A 403 -12.44 26.80 27.36
N THR A 404 -13.28 26.85 26.33
CA THR A 404 -13.64 25.70 25.52
C THR A 404 -12.68 25.55 24.35
N VAL A 405 -12.36 24.30 24.00
CA VAL A 405 -11.50 23.97 22.87
C VAL A 405 -12.28 23.17 21.85
N GLN A 406 -12.14 23.54 20.58
CA GLN A 406 -12.57 22.73 19.44
C GLN A 406 -11.38 22.49 18.53
N LEU A 407 -11.26 21.27 18.00
CA LEU A 407 -10.22 20.91 17.04
C LEU A 407 -10.87 20.41 15.76
N THR A 408 -10.40 20.90 14.62
CA THR A 408 -10.83 20.42 13.30
C THR A 408 -9.70 20.57 12.29
N ASN A 409 -9.29 19.46 11.68
CA ASN A 409 -8.22 19.35 10.69
C ASN A 409 -6.92 20.07 11.11
N GLY A 410 -6.56 19.94 12.39
CA GLY A 410 -5.39 20.59 12.98
C GLY A 410 -5.56 22.08 13.34
N GLN A 411 -6.75 22.66 13.15
CA GLN A 411 -7.04 24.00 13.66
C GLN A 411 -7.64 23.91 15.08
N VAL A 412 -6.89 24.39 16.07
CA VAL A 412 -7.37 24.56 17.44
C VAL A 412 -8.13 25.88 17.53
N THR A 413 -9.34 25.86 18.08
CA THR A 413 -10.15 27.06 18.32
C THR A 413 -10.45 27.17 19.80
N LEU A 414 -10.01 28.26 20.42
CA LEU A 414 -10.20 28.58 21.82
C LEU A 414 -11.32 29.63 21.92
N SER A 415 -12.32 29.39 22.77
CA SER A 415 -13.41 30.32 23.02
C SER A 415 -13.84 30.29 24.48
N GLY A 416 -14.59 31.30 24.92
CA GLY A 416 -15.05 31.42 26.31
C GLY A 416 -14.36 32.57 27.03
N TYR A 417 -14.15 32.41 28.33
CA TYR A 417 -13.72 33.50 29.18
C TYR A 417 -12.43 33.17 29.93
N MET A 418 -11.65 34.20 30.22
CA MET A 418 -10.49 34.09 31.10
C MET A 418 -10.52 35.16 32.18
N GLY A 419 -9.93 34.85 33.33
CA GLY A 419 -9.77 35.80 34.43
C GLY A 419 -8.86 36.97 34.06
N TYR A 420 -9.03 38.07 34.79
CA TYR A 420 -8.27 39.30 34.61
C TYR A 420 -6.75 39.06 34.70
N LYS A 421 -5.98 39.73 33.82
CA LYS A 421 -4.52 39.65 33.64
C LYS A 421 -3.95 38.29 33.23
N LYS A 422 -4.78 37.32 32.82
CA LYS A 422 -4.29 36.02 32.30
C LYS A 422 -3.88 36.04 30.82
N GLY A 423 -4.10 37.15 30.10
CA GLY A 423 -3.78 37.28 28.67
C GLY A 423 -2.34 36.88 28.28
N PRO A 424 -1.27 37.34 28.96
CA PRO A 424 0.10 36.94 28.64
C PRO A 424 0.38 35.45 28.82
N LEU A 425 -0.25 34.81 29.82
CA LEU A 425 -0.14 33.38 30.05
C LEU A 425 -0.84 32.59 28.93
N LEU A 426 -2.04 33.02 28.53
CA LEU A 426 -2.75 32.43 27.39
C LEU A 426 -1.96 32.59 26.08
N ALA A 427 -1.34 33.75 25.84
CA ALA A 427 -0.49 33.96 24.68
C ALA A 427 0.71 32.99 24.65
N THR A 428 1.32 32.71 25.80
CA THR A 428 2.40 31.72 25.93
C THR A 428 1.90 30.31 25.58
N LEU A 429 0.75 29.91 26.14
CA LEU A 429 0.14 28.61 25.83
C LEU A 429 -0.23 28.46 24.36
N ILE A 430 -0.72 29.52 23.71
CA ILE A 430 -1.01 29.51 22.27
C ILE A 430 0.26 29.22 21.48
N THR A 431 1.38 29.86 21.79
CA THR A 431 2.68 29.58 21.14
C THR A 431 3.18 28.16 21.42
N GLU A 432 2.83 27.55 22.55
CA GLU A 432 3.12 26.14 22.81
C GLU A 432 2.23 25.21 22.00
N PHE A 433 0.93 25.51 21.89
CA PHE A 433 -0.02 24.74 21.08
C PHE A 433 0.36 24.75 19.60
N GLU A 434 0.81 25.88 19.06
CA GLU A 434 1.31 25.99 17.68
C GLU A 434 2.50 25.06 17.37
N LYS A 435 3.22 24.60 18.39
CA LYS A 435 4.36 23.67 18.23
C LYS A 435 3.95 22.20 18.37
N LEU A 436 2.72 21.91 18.78
CA LEU A 436 2.26 20.53 18.93
C LEU A 436 2.15 19.84 17.56
N PRO A 437 2.62 18.59 17.42
CA PRO A 437 2.46 17.82 16.19
C PRO A 437 1.00 17.73 15.77
N GLY A 438 0.70 18.07 14.53
CA GLY A 438 -0.66 18.08 13.99
C GLY A 438 -1.45 19.37 14.21
N VAL A 439 -0.93 20.34 14.99
CA VAL A 439 -1.51 21.69 15.01
C VAL A 439 -1.00 22.48 13.80
N ARG A 440 -1.93 23.02 13.01
CA ARG A 440 -1.65 23.88 11.85
C ARG A 440 -1.91 25.34 12.16
N ALA A 441 -2.89 25.62 13.01
CA ALA A 441 -3.28 26.97 13.39
C ALA A 441 -4.00 26.96 14.73
N VAL A 442 -3.88 28.07 15.47
CA VAL A 442 -4.63 28.32 16.69
C VAL A 442 -5.44 29.60 16.51
N ARG A 443 -6.76 29.53 16.70
CA ARG A 443 -7.65 30.69 16.71
C ARG A 443 -8.08 31.00 18.13
N ASN A 444 -7.85 32.23 18.55
CA ASN A 444 -8.19 32.69 19.88
C ASN A 444 -9.39 33.66 19.84
N PHE A 445 -10.50 33.23 20.44
CA PHE A 445 -11.71 34.03 20.69
C PHE A 445 -12.03 34.13 22.19
N VAL A 446 -11.04 33.87 23.06
CA VAL A 446 -11.21 33.97 24.51
C VAL A 446 -11.27 35.44 24.92
N VAL A 447 -12.25 35.77 25.76
CA VAL A 447 -12.49 37.13 26.25
C VAL A 447 -11.96 37.27 27.68
N GLU A 448 -11.18 38.32 27.93
CA GLU A 448 -10.75 38.67 29.29
C GLU A 448 -11.88 39.36 30.04
N LEU A 449 -12.25 38.83 31.21
CA LEU A 449 -13.25 39.45 32.08
C LEU A 449 -12.68 40.66 32.81
N ALA A 450 -13.54 41.65 33.03
CA ALA A 450 -13.21 42.78 33.89
C ALA A 450 -12.85 42.31 35.32
N PRO A 451 -12.06 43.07 36.08
CA PRO A 451 -11.67 42.68 37.44
C PRO A 451 -12.83 42.30 38.35
N GLU A 452 -14.00 42.94 38.17
CA GLU A 452 -15.22 42.73 38.95
C GLU A 452 -16.13 41.58 38.47
N GLU A 453 -16.01 41.19 37.20
CA GLU A 453 -16.71 40.04 36.59
C GLU A 453 -15.89 38.74 36.69
N SER A 454 -14.58 38.86 36.91
CA SER A 454 -13.67 37.72 37.14
C SER A 454 -13.64 37.24 38.60
N MET A 455 -14.45 37.83 39.49
CA MET A 455 -14.53 37.43 40.90
C MET A 455 -15.68 36.46 41.13
N ILE A 456 -15.44 35.44 41.94
CA ILE A 456 -16.48 34.51 42.39
C ILE A 456 -17.38 35.24 43.40
N ASP A 457 -18.69 35.31 43.11
CA ASP A 457 -19.67 35.95 43.99
C ASP A 457 -20.14 35.00 45.09
N LEU A 458 -19.82 35.35 46.35
CA LEU A 458 -20.17 34.61 47.56
C LEU A 458 -21.27 35.31 48.37
N SER A 459 -21.95 36.31 47.80
CA SER A 459 -22.97 37.12 48.51
C SER A 459 -24.14 36.29 49.02
N GLN A 460 -24.41 35.13 48.40
CA GLN A 460 -25.47 34.20 48.83
C GLN A 460 -24.99 33.23 49.92
N GLN A 461 -23.68 33.09 50.12
CA GLN A 461 -23.10 32.12 51.05
C GLN A 461 -22.86 32.71 52.45
N TYR A 462 -22.64 34.02 52.54
CA TYR A 462 -22.29 34.69 53.79
C TYR A 462 -23.29 35.78 54.14
N SER A 463 -23.66 35.89 55.42
CA SER A 463 -24.51 36.98 55.90
C SER A 463 -23.66 38.08 56.52
N VAL A 464 -23.72 39.27 55.93
CA VAL A 464 -23.06 40.47 56.50
C VAL A 464 -24.10 41.25 57.30
N THR A 465 -23.98 41.21 58.63
CA THR A 465 -25.00 41.79 59.54
C THR A 465 -24.66 43.20 60.02
N GLY A 466 -23.47 43.69 59.72
CA GLY A 466 -23.06 45.06 60.08
C GLY A 466 -21.68 45.42 59.56
N SER A 467 -21.43 46.71 59.44
CA SER A 467 -20.12 47.27 59.15
C SER A 467 -19.81 48.41 60.11
N SER A 468 -18.54 48.57 60.44
CA SER A 468 -18.03 49.62 61.32
C SER A 468 -16.81 50.27 60.68
N ARG A 469 -16.74 51.61 60.74
CA ARG A 469 -15.60 52.39 60.29
C ARG A 469 -14.92 52.99 61.52
N GLN A 470 -13.68 52.59 61.78
CA GLN A 470 -12.86 53.17 62.83
C GLN A 470 -11.86 54.15 62.20
N GLY A 471 -12.09 55.45 62.39
CA GLY A 471 -11.25 56.50 61.81
C GLY A 471 -11.28 56.58 60.28
N ASP A 472 -10.23 57.13 59.68
CA ASP A 472 -10.18 57.42 58.24
C ASP A 472 -9.70 56.24 57.36
N ALA A 473 -9.29 55.10 57.96
CA ALA A 473 -8.58 54.06 57.21
C ALA A 473 -8.94 52.59 57.53
N SER A 474 -9.63 52.27 58.63
CA SER A 474 -9.96 50.87 58.97
C SER A 474 -11.46 50.60 58.92
N TYR A 475 -11.84 49.69 58.03
CA TYR A 475 -13.18 49.12 57.91
C TYR A 475 -13.17 47.72 58.52
N SER A 476 -14.17 47.44 59.35
CA SER A 476 -14.46 46.11 59.88
C SER A 476 -15.89 45.74 59.53
N VAL A 477 -16.12 44.46 59.26
CA VAL A 477 -17.43 43.89 58.89
C VAL A 477 -17.77 42.75 59.81
N VAL A 478 -19.06 42.54 60.06
CA VAL A 478 -19.56 41.39 60.80
C VAL A 478 -20.09 40.39 59.80
N ILE A 479 -19.37 39.29 59.60
CA ILE A 479 -19.73 38.20 58.70
C ILE A 479 -20.05 36.97 59.55
N ASP A 480 -21.28 36.47 59.47
CA ASP A 480 -21.79 35.34 60.27
C ASP A 480 -21.48 35.47 61.78
N GLY A 481 -21.60 36.69 62.30
CA GLY A 481 -21.36 37.02 63.72
C GLY A 481 -19.90 37.24 64.12
N LYS A 482 -18.92 37.13 63.20
CA LYS A 482 -17.50 37.42 63.46
C LYS A 482 -17.11 38.79 62.95
N ILE A 483 -16.40 39.57 63.76
CA ILE A 483 -15.82 40.86 63.34
C ILE A 483 -14.52 40.58 62.60
N LEU A 484 -14.46 40.99 61.34
CA LEU A 484 -13.31 40.79 60.45
C LEU A 484 -12.89 42.12 59.82
N SER A 485 -11.60 42.30 59.64
CA SER A 485 -10.96 43.48 59.05
C SER A 485 -10.04 43.09 57.89
N ARG A 486 -9.53 44.08 57.16
CA ARG A 486 -8.56 43.84 56.09
C ARG A 486 -7.34 43.08 56.64
N GLY A 487 -6.99 41.97 55.99
CA GLY A 487 -5.91 41.07 56.40
C GLY A 487 -6.38 39.85 57.20
N ASP A 488 -7.60 39.86 57.74
CA ASP A 488 -8.16 38.69 58.42
C ASP A 488 -8.58 37.60 57.43
N THR A 489 -8.75 36.37 57.94
CA THR A 489 -9.12 35.21 57.12
C THR A 489 -10.56 34.76 57.41
N LEU A 490 -11.29 34.43 56.35
CA LEU A 490 -12.63 33.85 56.34
C LEU A 490 -12.60 32.56 55.54
N ASP A 491 -12.78 31.41 56.19
CA ASP A 491 -12.78 30.08 55.57
C ASP A 491 -11.57 29.82 54.64
N GLY A 492 -10.39 30.27 55.10
CA GLY A 492 -9.12 30.19 54.38
C GLY A 492 -8.89 31.25 53.31
N MET A 493 -9.85 32.15 53.07
CA MET A 493 -9.73 33.30 52.17
C MET A 493 -9.28 34.54 52.94
N THR A 494 -8.31 35.28 52.43
CA THR A 494 -7.81 36.51 53.06
C THR A 494 -8.62 37.71 52.58
N ILE A 495 -9.09 38.56 53.50
CA ILE A 495 -9.81 39.79 53.16
C ILE A 495 -8.80 40.82 52.63
N THR A 496 -8.88 41.13 51.35
CA THR A 496 -7.94 42.04 50.67
C THR A 496 -8.42 43.49 50.72
N SER A 497 -9.74 43.72 50.70
CA SER A 497 -10.36 45.05 50.75
C SER A 497 -11.79 44.96 51.30
N ILE A 498 -12.20 45.97 52.04
CA ILE A 498 -13.59 46.17 52.48
C ILE A 498 -14.02 47.55 52.00
N LYS A 499 -15.08 47.60 51.18
CA LYS A 499 -15.76 48.82 50.76
C LYS A 499 -17.14 48.89 51.39
N SER A 500 -17.89 49.98 51.17
CA SER A 500 -19.21 50.20 51.75
C SER A 500 -20.29 49.17 51.37
N ASP A 501 -20.11 48.53 50.22
CA ASP A 501 -21.08 47.68 49.53
C ASP A 501 -20.50 46.33 49.10
N VAL A 502 -19.19 46.13 49.20
CA VAL A 502 -18.53 44.89 48.78
C VAL A 502 -17.30 44.58 49.63
N ILE A 503 -17.11 43.29 49.94
CA ILE A 503 -15.93 42.73 50.58
C ILE A 503 -15.19 41.92 49.52
N LEU A 504 -13.89 42.19 49.35
CA LEU A 504 -13.03 41.47 48.41
C LEU A 504 -12.14 40.51 49.18
N LEU A 505 -12.12 39.25 48.76
CA LEU A 505 -11.30 38.20 49.36
C LEU A 505 -10.42 37.54 48.31
N GLU A 506 -9.33 36.93 48.75
CA GLU A 506 -8.40 36.19 47.89
C GLU A 506 -7.95 34.88 48.53
N ARG A 507 -7.92 33.80 47.75
CA ARG A 507 -7.36 32.50 48.13
C ARG A 507 -6.77 31.83 46.91
N ASP A 508 -5.52 31.37 47.00
CA ASP A 508 -4.83 30.64 45.93
C ASP A 508 -4.87 31.35 44.55
N GLY A 509 -4.85 32.69 44.55
CA GLY A 509 -4.92 33.53 43.34
C GLY A 509 -6.33 33.77 42.79
N PHE A 510 -7.36 33.14 43.35
CA PHE A 510 -8.76 33.42 43.04
C PHE A 510 -9.26 34.61 43.84
N LYS A 511 -9.99 35.51 43.18
CA LYS A 511 -10.65 36.65 43.82
C LYS A 511 -12.11 36.34 44.03
N TYR A 512 -12.60 36.69 45.20
CA TYR A 512 -13.98 36.50 45.62
C TYR A 512 -14.56 37.85 46.01
N LYS A 513 -15.88 37.99 45.85
CA LYS A 513 -16.62 39.15 46.34
C LYS A 513 -17.81 38.71 47.17
N ILE A 514 -18.09 39.44 48.24
CA ILE A 514 -19.34 39.38 49.01
C ILE A 514 -19.94 40.77 48.93
N GLU A 515 -20.96 40.94 48.10
CA GLU A 515 -21.77 42.14 48.02
C GLU A 515 -22.75 42.15 49.20
N TYR A 516 -22.81 43.28 49.89
CA TYR A 516 -23.67 43.46 51.06
C TYR A 516 -24.25 44.88 51.07
N ASN A 517 -25.38 45.08 51.76
CA ASN A 517 -26.19 46.30 51.65
C ASN A 517 -26.79 46.54 50.25
N LYS A 518 -27.33 45.50 49.61
CA LYS A 518 -28.16 45.65 48.40
C LYS A 518 -29.54 46.21 48.71
#